data_AF-X0XKQ3-F1
#
_entry.id   AF-X0XKQ3-F1
#
_cell.length_a   1.000
_cell.length_b   1.000
_cell.length_c   1.000
_cell.angle_alpha   90.00
_cell.angle_beta   90.00
_cell.angle_gamma   90.00
#
_symmetry.space_group_name_H-M   'P 1'
#
loop_
_entity.id
_entity.type
_entity.pdbx_description
1 polymer ?
#
loop_
_entity_poly.entity_id
_entity_poly.type
_entity_poly.pdbx_seq_one_letter_code
_entity_poly.pdbx_strand_id
1 'polypeptide(L)'
;IGSGCIAAGRPDGYLYIDWNGWVMPCPYYQFSPINIFDVYKNGGNLNDVYDQPFFEAIRRWQDDYAYARVGDETGNWLRPCPIRDHHRIAMEEIEEYKAKPEDKETDKWLHDEKLHQGLIDFDDQLSKLMDPYWDKIYLKEEEIDDNEKLPFTSSGIPKLELRFD
;
A
#
# COMPACT_ATOMS: atom_id res chain seq x y z
N ILE A 1 -0.03 -11.65 -11.54
CA ILE A 1 -0.42 -10.74 -10.43
C ILE A 1 0.70 -9.73 -10.24
N GLY A 2 0.39 -8.44 -10.08
CA GLY A 2 1.42 -7.46 -9.72
C GLY A 2 1.92 -7.74 -8.31
N SER A 3 3.24 -7.74 -8.10
CA SER A 3 3.93 -8.18 -6.87
C SER A 3 3.67 -7.30 -5.63
N GLY A 4 2.43 -6.95 -5.35
CA GLY A 4 2.02 -6.06 -4.27
C GLY A 4 2.26 -4.57 -4.54
N CYS A 5 2.37 -3.79 -3.45
CA CYS A 5 2.47 -2.33 -3.48
C CYS A 5 3.84 -1.84 -3.95
N ILE A 6 3.86 -0.95 -4.94
CA ILE A 6 5.10 -0.37 -5.52
C ILE A 6 5.40 1.06 -5.01
N ALA A 7 4.80 1.46 -3.89
CA ALA A 7 5.00 2.77 -3.27
C ALA A 7 6.39 2.89 -2.60
N ALA A 8 6.77 4.10 -2.21
CA ALA A 8 7.99 4.41 -1.46
C ALA A 8 9.31 4.06 -2.20
N GLY A 9 9.23 3.80 -3.50
CA GLY A 9 10.40 3.57 -4.34
C GLY A 9 11.13 2.23 -4.10
N ARG A 10 10.47 1.13 -3.72
CA ARG A 10 11.14 -0.20 -3.82
C ARG A 10 11.64 -0.47 -5.26
N PRO A 11 12.46 -1.51 -5.52
CA PRO A 11 12.84 -1.83 -6.90
C PRO A 11 11.60 -1.97 -7.81
N ASP A 12 11.66 -1.35 -9.00
CA ASP A 12 10.54 -1.16 -9.94
C ASP A 12 9.35 -0.31 -9.42
N GLY A 13 9.55 0.38 -8.30
CA GLY A 13 8.57 1.26 -7.67
C GLY A 13 8.76 2.73 -7.99
N TYR A 14 7.98 3.57 -7.29
CA TYR A 14 8.00 5.01 -7.48
C TYR A 14 7.78 5.79 -6.17
N LEU A 15 8.11 7.08 -6.25
CA LEU A 15 7.68 8.11 -5.31
C LEU A 15 6.75 9.08 -6.05
N TYR A 16 5.82 9.68 -5.34
CA TYR A 16 4.96 10.73 -5.87
C TYR A 16 5.44 12.09 -5.37
N ILE A 17 5.50 13.09 -6.24
CA ILE A 17 5.84 14.47 -5.88
C ILE A 17 4.68 15.35 -6.35
N ASP A 18 4.06 16.07 -5.42
CA ASP A 18 2.98 17.00 -5.75
C ASP A 18 3.50 18.34 -6.30
N TRP A 19 2.58 19.23 -6.68
CA TRP A 19 2.95 20.56 -7.18
C TRP A 19 3.54 21.50 -6.13
N ASN A 20 3.35 21.21 -4.83
CA ASN A 20 3.96 21.96 -3.72
C ASN A 20 5.33 21.41 -3.32
N GLY A 21 5.79 20.35 -3.97
CA GLY A 21 7.07 19.70 -3.73
C GLY A 21 7.07 18.67 -2.59
N TRP A 22 5.91 18.35 -2.01
CA TRP A 22 5.81 17.26 -1.04
C TRP A 22 6.08 15.92 -1.71
N VAL A 23 7.02 15.15 -1.14
CA VAL A 23 7.32 13.80 -1.62
C VAL A 23 6.58 12.79 -0.78
N MET A 24 5.80 11.91 -1.42
CA MET A 24 4.95 10.92 -0.76
C MET A 24 5.22 9.51 -1.31
N PRO A 25 4.90 8.45 -0.54
CA PRO A 25 5.07 7.07 -0.99
C PRO A 25 4.28 6.76 -2.27
N CYS A 26 3.05 7.23 -2.36
CA CYS A 26 2.17 7.13 -3.52
C CYS A 26 1.09 8.23 -3.42
N PRO A 27 0.32 8.54 -4.48
CA PRO A 27 -0.67 9.63 -4.45
C PRO A 27 -1.82 9.43 -3.46
N TYR A 28 -2.01 8.21 -2.93
CA TYR A 28 -3.04 7.92 -1.92
C TYR A 28 -2.48 7.82 -0.49
N TYR A 29 -1.16 7.88 -0.33
CA TYR A 29 -0.49 7.85 0.96
C TYR A 29 -0.02 9.28 1.27
N GLN A 30 -0.97 10.14 1.63
CA GLN A 30 -0.83 11.60 1.64
C GLN A 30 -0.04 12.16 2.85
N PHE A 31 1.05 11.48 3.21
CA PHE A 31 1.97 11.87 4.27
C PHE A 31 3.39 11.96 3.74
N SER A 32 4.06 13.06 4.06
CA SER A 32 5.36 13.41 3.52
C SER A 32 6.38 13.68 4.62
N PRO A 33 7.55 13.03 4.60
CA PRO A 33 8.64 13.35 5.52
C PRO A 33 9.43 14.58 5.06
N ILE A 34 9.32 14.96 3.78
CA ILE A 34 10.26 15.89 3.14
C ILE A 34 9.66 16.66 1.96
N ASN A 35 10.13 17.90 1.78
CA ASN A 35 9.83 18.71 0.61
C ASN A 35 11.05 18.78 -0.34
N ILE A 36 10.83 18.46 -1.61
CA ILE A 36 11.88 18.43 -2.65
C ILE A 36 12.55 19.79 -2.87
N PHE A 37 11.81 20.89 -2.69
CA PHE A 37 12.36 22.23 -2.84
C PHE A 37 13.38 22.53 -1.73
N ASP A 38 13.10 22.10 -0.50
CA ASP A 38 14.03 22.25 0.62
C ASP A 38 15.28 21.40 0.42
N VAL A 39 15.14 20.17 -0.10
CA VAL A 39 16.28 19.29 -0.44
C VAL A 39 17.23 19.98 -1.41
N TYR A 40 16.72 20.44 -2.55
CA TYR A 40 17.55 21.10 -3.55
C TYR A 40 18.11 22.45 -3.07
N LYS A 41 17.33 23.23 -2.30
CA LYS A 41 17.79 24.48 -1.70
C LYS A 41 18.97 24.28 -0.77
N ASN A 42 19.02 23.13 -0.08
CA ASN A 42 20.11 22.76 0.82
C ASN A 42 21.26 22.02 0.12
N GLY A 43 21.25 21.91 -1.21
CA GLY A 43 22.30 21.26 -2.00
C GLY A 43 22.19 19.73 -2.08
N GLY A 44 21.08 19.15 -1.63
CA GLY A 44 20.77 17.74 -1.77
C GLY A 44 20.24 17.35 -3.15
N ASN A 45 19.86 16.09 -3.30
CA ASN A 45 19.39 15.47 -4.54
C ASN A 45 18.35 14.36 -4.27
N LEU A 46 17.92 13.65 -5.32
CA LEU A 46 16.89 12.61 -5.21
C LEU A 46 17.33 11.40 -4.38
N ASN A 47 18.62 11.11 -4.22
CA ASN A 47 19.05 10.04 -3.33
C ASN A 47 18.77 10.39 -1.87
N ASP A 48 18.94 11.66 -1.47
CA ASP A 48 18.59 12.11 -0.10
C ASP A 48 17.09 11.99 0.19
N VAL A 49 16.28 12.08 -0.86
CA VAL A 49 14.83 11.82 -0.80
C VAL A 49 14.56 10.33 -0.69
N TYR A 50 15.17 9.53 -1.55
CA TYR A 50 15.04 8.07 -1.56
C TYR A 50 15.43 7.42 -0.23
N ASP A 51 16.53 7.90 0.36
CA ASP A 51 17.11 7.46 1.63
C ASP A 51 16.38 8.02 2.86
N GLN A 52 15.25 8.73 2.69
CA GLN A 52 14.46 9.17 3.83
C GLN A 52 13.99 7.95 4.66
N PRO A 53 14.20 7.96 5.99
CA PRO A 53 13.87 6.81 6.83
C PRO A 53 12.40 6.36 6.76
N PHE A 54 11.46 7.31 6.57
CA PHE A 54 10.05 6.99 6.37
C PHE A 54 9.79 6.13 5.13
N PHE A 55 10.43 6.44 4.00
CA PHE A 55 10.28 5.61 2.79
C PHE A 55 11.01 4.29 2.94
N GLU A 56 12.17 4.27 3.61
CA GLU A 56 12.88 3.03 3.92
C GLU A 56 12.05 2.07 4.78
N ALA A 57 11.35 2.59 5.80
CA ALA A 57 10.46 1.79 6.64
C ALA A 57 9.36 1.11 5.83
N ILE A 58 8.69 1.85 4.94
CA ILE A 58 7.66 1.30 4.05
C ILE A 58 8.25 0.22 3.13
N ARG A 59 9.44 0.44 2.56
CA ARG A 59 10.11 -0.57 1.72
C ARG A 59 10.45 -1.83 2.52
N ARG A 60 10.96 -1.69 3.74
CA ARG A 60 11.22 -2.81 4.65
C ARG A 60 9.93 -3.57 4.96
N TRP A 61 8.84 -2.87 5.25
CA TRP A 61 7.54 -3.50 5.45
C TRP A 61 7.07 -4.26 4.20
N GLN A 62 7.25 -3.69 3.00
CA GLN A 62 6.90 -4.37 1.74
C GLN A 62 7.69 -5.68 1.56
N ASP A 63 9.00 -5.66 1.84
CA ASP A 63 9.89 -6.83 1.80
C ASP A 63 9.42 -7.89 2.80
N ASP A 64 9.17 -7.46 4.04
CA ASP A 64 8.77 -8.34 5.13
C ASP A 64 7.40 -8.96 4.91
N TYR A 65 6.45 -8.20 4.35
CA TYR A 65 5.09 -8.62 4.10
C TYR A 65 5.01 -9.62 2.96
N ALA A 66 5.57 -9.30 1.78
CA ALA A 66 5.37 -10.16 0.62
C ALA A 66 6.37 -10.00 -0.53
N TYR A 67 7.02 -8.84 -0.70
CA TYR A 67 7.83 -8.57 -1.90
C TYR A 67 9.11 -9.41 -1.97
N ALA A 68 9.80 -9.57 -0.85
CA ALA A 68 11.02 -10.37 -0.75
C ALA A 68 10.78 -11.80 -0.23
N ARG A 69 9.51 -12.16 -0.01
CA ARG A 69 9.08 -13.48 0.47
C ARG A 69 8.83 -14.43 -0.71
N VAL A 70 8.88 -15.73 -0.43
CA VAL A 70 8.70 -16.78 -1.43
C VAL A 70 7.82 -17.90 -0.90
N GLY A 71 7.01 -18.51 -1.78
CA GLY A 71 6.11 -19.60 -1.42
C GLY A 71 5.14 -19.19 -0.31
N ASP A 72 4.93 -20.07 0.66
CA ASP A 72 3.96 -19.90 1.74
C ASP A 72 4.27 -18.73 2.70
N GLU A 73 5.49 -18.19 2.66
CA GLU A 73 5.85 -16.98 3.42
C GLU A 73 5.35 -15.69 2.76
N THR A 74 4.83 -15.78 1.53
CA THR A 74 4.35 -14.61 0.77
C THR A 74 3.03 -14.12 1.32
N GLY A 75 3.03 -12.91 1.89
CA GLY A 75 1.81 -12.24 2.33
C GLY A 75 0.83 -11.97 1.20
N ASN A 76 -0.40 -11.65 1.58
CA ASN A 76 -1.53 -11.59 0.66
C ASN A 76 -1.43 -10.37 -0.29
N TRP A 77 -1.07 -10.60 -1.56
CA TRP A 77 -1.01 -9.53 -2.58
C TRP A 77 -2.37 -8.95 -2.98
N LEU A 78 -3.49 -9.55 -2.57
CA LEU A 78 -4.83 -8.93 -2.69
C LEU A 78 -5.05 -7.81 -1.67
N ARG A 79 -4.21 -7.77 -0.62
CA ARG A 79 -4.17 -6.73 0.42
C ARG A 79 -2.81 -6.04 0.43
N PRO A 80 -2.39 -5.39 -0.67
CA PRO A 80 -1.01 -4.95 -0.82
C PRO A 80 -0.71 -3.61 -0.14
N CYS A 81 -1.73 -2.79 0.14
CA CYS A 81 -1.54 -1.38 0.45
C CYS A 81 -1.33 -1.14 1.94
N PRO A 82 -0.19 -0.57 2.40
CA PRO A 82 0.02 -0.32 3.82
C PRO A 82 -0.99 0.68 4.40
N ILE A 83 -1.25 1.80 3.71
CA ILE A 83 -2.14 2.85 4.23
C ILE A 83 -3.62 2.46 4.29
N ARG A 84 -4.06 1.51 3.45
CA ARG A 84 -5.47 1.11 3.34
C ARG A 84 -5.74 -0.28 3.93
N ASP A 85 -4.92 -1.26 3.59
CA ASP A 85 -5.15 -2.67 3.88
C ASP A 85 -4.33 -3.17 5.08
N HIS A 86 -3.48 -2.31 5.66
CA HIS A 86 -2.69 -2.56 6.88
C HIS A 86 -2.59 -1.28 7.73
N HIS A 87 -3.73 -0.59 7.88
CA HIS A 87 -3.78 0.82 8.30
C HIS A 87 -3.07 1.11 9.62
N ARG A 88 -3.11 0.18 10.57
CA ARG A 88 -2.45 0.32 11.88
C ARG A 88 -0.94 0.53 11.73
N ILE A 89 -0.29 -0.29 10.91
CA ILE A 89 1.17 -0.21 10.66
C ILE A 89 1.51 1.13 10.00
N ALA A 90 0.70 1.54 9.03
CA ALA A 90 0.87 2.83 8.38
C ALA A 90 0.82 4.01 9.36
N MET A 91 -0.11 3.98 10.32
CA MET A 91 -0.21 5.02 11.35
C MET A 91 0.98 5.01 12.32
N GLU A 92 1.44 3.81 12.71
CA GLU A 92 2.65 3.66 13.53
C GLU A 92 3.88 4.28 12.85
N GLU A 93 4.07 4.03 11.54
CA GLU A 93 5.18 4.61 10.78
C GLU A 93 5.03 6.13 10.59
N ILE A 94 3.82 6.64 10.31
CA ILE A 94 3.56 8.08 10.21
C ILE A 94 3.96 8.78 11.52
N GLU A 95 3.59 8.20 12.67
CA GLU A 95 3.93 8.74 13.98
C GLU A 95 5.43 8.65 14.27
N GLU A 96 6.04 7.48 14.07
CA GLU A 96 7.47 7.22 14.33
C GLU A 96 8.37 8.18 13.56
N TYR A 97 8.13 8.33 12.26
CA TYR A 97 8.94 9.17 11.38
C TYR A 97 8.44 10.61 11.27
N LYS A 98 7.36 10.96 11.98
CA LYS A 98 6.76 12.30 12.01
C LYS A 98 6.44 12.82 10.60
N ALA A 99 5.94 11.93 9.75
CA ALA A 99 5.52 12.30 8.41
C ALA A 99 4.35 13.27 8.51
N LYS A 100 4.41 14.36 7.75
CA LYS A 100 3.44 15.45 7.83
C LYS A 100 2.31 15.23 6.83
N PRO A 101 1.07 15.59 7.16
CA PRO A 101 -0.01 15.60 6.18
C PRO A 101 0.35 16.53 5.00
N GLU A 102 0.02 16.11 3.78
CA GLU A 102 0.24 16.89 2.55
C GLU A 102 -0.47 18.25 2.60
N ASP A 103 -1.70 18.25 3.11
CA ASP A 103 -2.57 19.42 3.15
C ASP A 103 -3.45 19.47 4.42
N LYS A 104 -4.30 20.50 4.50
CA LYS A 104 -5.19 20.72 5.65
C LYS A 104 -6.31 19.68 5.75
N GLU A 105 -6.70 19.03 4.66
CA GLU A 105 -7.76 18.02 4.71
C GLU A 105 -7.18 16.69 5.23
N THR A 106 -5.96 16.35 4.81
CA THR A 106 -5.19 15.23 5.34
C THR A 106 -4.87 15.43 6.83
N ASP A 107 -4.58 16.66 7.26
CA ASP A 107 -4.38 17.00 8.68
C ASP A 107 -5.64 16.75 9.52
N LYS A 108 -6.83 17.08 9.01
CA LYS A 108 -8.08 16.73 9.69
C LYS A 108 -8.28 15.23 9.79
N TRP A 109 -7.95 14.50 8.72
CA TRP A 109 -8.03 13.04 8.72
C TRP A 109 -7.11 12.43 9.78
N LEU A 110 -5.86 12.89 9.90
CA LEU A 110 -4.88 12.42 10.89
C LEU A 110 -5.41 12.48 12.34
N HIS A 111 -6.40 13.34 12.61
CA HIS A 111 -6.99 13.54 13.93
C HIS A 111 -8.42 12.95 14.06
N ASP A 112 -8.92 12.25 13.04
CA ASP A 112 -10.22 11.58 13.08
C ASP A 112 -10.08 10.14 13.58
N GLU A 113 -10.16 9.98 14.91
CA GLU A 113 -10.10 8.67 15.58
C GLU A 113 -11.14 7.67 15.04
N LYS A 114 -12.32 8.15 14.67
CA LYS A 114 -13.40 7.28 14.17
C LYS A 114 -13.07 6.73 12.79
N LEU A 115 -12.47 7.55 11.93
CA LEU A 115 -11.99 7.12 10.63
C LEU A 115 -10.87 6.10 10.75
N HIS A 116 -9.88 6.35 11.62
CA HIS A 116 -8.79 5.40 11.86
C HIS A 116 -9.30 4.06 12.40
N GLN A 117 -10.21 4.07 13.38
CA GLN A 117 -10.81 2.83 13.88
C GLN A 117 -11.60 2.11 12.79
N GLY A 118 -12.36 2.83 11.97
CA GLY A 118 -13.10 2.23 10.85
C GLY A 118 -12.20 1.57 9.81
N LEU A 119 -11.02 2.14 9.53
CA LEU A 119 -10.04 1.56 8.61
C LEU A 119 -9.35 0.33 9.20
N ILE A 120 -9.08 0.32 10.51
CA ILE A 120 -8.58 -0.88 11.21
C ILE A 120 -9.63 -2.00 11.20
N ASP A 121 -10.89 -1.68 11.49
CA ASP A 121 -11.98 -2.66 11.45
C ASP A 121 -12.22 -3.20 10.03
N PHE A 122 -12.04 -2.35 9.02
CA PHE A 122 -12.11 -2.73 7.61
C PHE A 122 -10.97 -3.69 7.24
N ASP A 123 -9.74 -3.38 7.61
CA ASP A 123 -8.57 -4.26 7.43
C ASP A 123 -8.82 -5.65 8.06
N ASP A 124 -9.28 -5.68 9.32
CA ASP A 124 -9.61 -6.92 10.04
C ASP A 124 -10.73 -7.74 9.38
N GLN A 125 -11.68 -7.09 8.71
CA GLN A 125 -12.73 -7.80 7.95
C GLN A 125 -12.20 -8.28 6.60
N LEU A 126 -11.40 -7.46 5.93
CA LEU A 126 -10.81 -7.76 4.64
C LEU A 126 -9.85 -8.96 4.74
N SER A 127 -9.04 -9.04 5.80
CA SER A 127 -8.17 -10.19 6.09
C SER A 127 -8.95 -11.49 6.21
N LYS A 128 -9.98 -11.52 7.07
CA LYS A 128 -10.85 -12.68 7.28
C LYS A 128 -11.52 -13.16 5.99
N LEU A 129 -11.85 -12.23 5.09
CA LEU A 129 -12.46 -12.55 3.81
C LEU A 129 -11.43 -13.05 2.80
N MET A 130 -10.28 -12.36 2.66
CA MET A 130 -9.36 -12.54 1.53
C MET A 130 -8.25 -13.54 1.79
N ASP A 131 -7.77 -13.67 3.02
CA ASP A 131 -6.64 -14.55 3.34
C ASP A 131 -6.94 -16.03 3.03
N PRO A 132 -8.16 -16.56 3.25
CA PRO A 132 -8.49 -17.92 2.84
C PRO A 132 -8.42 -18.15 1.32
N TYR A 133 -8.79 -17.15 0.52
CA TYR A 133 -8.68 -17.24 -0.94
C TYR A 133 -7.24 -17.06 -1.41
N TRP A 134 -6.45 -16.23 -0.70
CA TRP A 134 -5.03 -16.11 -0.95
C TRP A 134 -4.31 -17.46 -0.82
N ASP A 135 -4.50 -18.12 0.33
CA ASP A 135 -3.94 -19.41 0.64
C ASP A 135 -4.36 -20.48 -0.38
N LYS A 136 -5.65 -20.62 -0.65
CA LYS A 136 -6.15 -21.66 -1.56
C LYS A 136 -5.74 -21.43 -3.00
N ILE A 137 -5.97 -20.24 -3.56
CA ILE A 137 -5.80 -20.00 -5.00
C ILE A 137 -4.34 -19.77 -5.35
N TYR A 138 -3.61 -18.99 -4.55
CA TYR A 138 -2.30 -18.48 -4.95
C TYR A 138 -1.13 -19.17 -4.27
N LEU A 139 -1.31 -19.73 -3.07
CA LEU A 139 -0.27 -20.53 -2.42
C LEU A 139 -0.42 -22.03 -2.74
N LYS A 140 -1.65 -22.55 -2.75
CA LYS A 140 -1.94 -23.98 -2.95
C LYS A 140 -2.43 -24.35 -4.36
N GLU A 141 -2.72 -23.35 -5.20
CA GLU A 141 -3.21 -23.54 -6.56
C GLU A 141 -4.51 -24.39 -6.65
N GLU A 142 -5.37 -24.29 -5.63
CA GLU A 142 -6.69 -24.92 -5.61
C GLU A 142 -7.63 -24.27 -6.63
N GLU A 143 -8.36 -25.09 -7.39
CA GLU A 143 -9.42 -24.60 -8.26
C GLU A 143 -10.65 -24.18 -7.43
N ILE A 144 -11.06 -22.91 -7.57
CA ILE A 144 -12.24 -22.35 -6.93
C ILE A 144 -13.20 -21.86 -8.00
N ASP A 145 -14.39 -22.46 -8.02
CA ASP A 145 -15.48 -22.10 -8.93
C ASP A 145 -15.86 -20.62 -8.80
N ASP A 146 -16.32 -20.06 -9.91
CA ASP A 146 -16.80 -18.69 -9.93
C ASP A 146 -18.01 -18.49 -9.01
N ASN A 147 -18.01 -17.35 -8.33
CA ASN A 147 -19.08 -16.95 -7.45
C ASN A 147 -19.51 -15.53 -7.83
N GLU A 148 -20.71 -15.39 -8.38
CA GLU A 148 -21.25 -14.09 -8.81
C GLU A 148 -21.24 -13.03 -7.69
N LYS A 149 -21.28 -13.44 -6.41
CA LYS A 149 -21.20 -12.53 -5.26
C LYS A 149 -19.77 -12.13 -4.91
N LEU A 150 -18.77 -12.88 -5.36
CA LEU A 150 -17.35 -12.68 -5.12
C LEU A 150 -16.54 -12.99 -6.40
N PRO A 151 -16.76 -12.25 -7.50
CA PRO A 151 -16.21 -12.59 -8.82
C PRO A 151 -14.67 -12.51 -8.89
N PHE A 152 -14.03 -11.89 -7.88
CA PHE A 152 -12.57 -11.80 -7.72
C PHE A 152 -11.97 -12.96 -6.92
N THR A 153 -12.78 -13.93 -6.51
CA THR A 153 -12.36 -15.11 -5.71
C THR A 153 -12.35 -16.41 -6.49
N SER A 154 -12.59 -16.36 -7.80
CA SER A 154 -12.45 -17.52 -8.67
C SER A 154 -10.99 -17.70 -9.11
N SER A 155 -10.59 -18.96 -9.30
CA SER A 155 -9.36 -19.30 -10.03
C SER A 155 -9.60 -19.37 -11.55
N GLY A 156 -10.86 -19.25 -11.99
CA GLY A 156 -11.26 -19.30 -13.39
C GLY A 156 -10.88 -18.04 -14.15
N ILE A 157 -10.47 -18.20 -15.42
CA ILE A 157 -10.28 -17.07 -16.33
C ILE A 157 -11.67 -16.46 -16.59
N PRO A 158 -11.92 -15.17 -16.26
CA PRO A 158 -13.20 -14.56 -16.57
C PRO A 158 -13.45 -14.61 -18.07
N LYS A 159 -14.63 -15.09 -18.47
CA LYS A 159 -15.05 -15.04 -19.88
C LYS A 159 -15.14 -13.56 -20.28
N LEU A 160 -14.25 -13.14 -21.16
CA LEU A 160 -14.25 -11.79 -21.70
C LEU A 160 -15.38 -11.68 -22.73
N GLU A 161 -16.55 -11.23 -22.30
CA GLU A 161 -17.60 -10.81 -23.23
C GLU A 161 -17.33 -9.37 -23.65
N LEU A 162 -17.05 -9.16 -24.94
CA LEU A 162 -16.91 -7.82 -25.50
C LEU A 162 -18.29 -7.16 -25.46
N ARG A 163 -18.38 -5.98 -24.84
CA ARG A 163 -19.63 -5.19 -24.74
C ARG A 163 -20.09 -4.58 -26.08
N PHE A 164 -19.52 -5.00 -27.20
CA PHE A 164 -19.82 -4.48 -28.53
C PHE A 164 -20.14 -5.65 -29.46
N ASP A 165 -21.38 -6.12 -29.34
CA ASP A 165 -22.11 -6.85 -30.39
C ASP A 165 -23.28 -5.98 -30.85
#